data_AF-A0A367LX38-F1
#
_entry.id   AF-A0A367LX38-F1
#
_cell.length_a   1.000
_cell.length_b   1.000
_cell.length_c   1.000
_cell.angle_alpha   90.00
_cell.angle_beta   90.00
_cell.angle_gamma   90.00
#
_symmetry.space_group_name_H-M   'P 1'
#
loop_
_entity.id
_entity.type
_entity.pdbx_description
1 polymer ?
#
loop_
_entity_poly.entity_id
_entity_poly.type
_entity_poly.pdbx_seq_one_letter_code
_entity_poly.pdbx_strand_id
1 'polypeptide(L)' 'MNYNWDWGVFFKSTGIGSETYLDWYIAGLGWTIAIALVGWSIALALGSL' A
#
# COMPACT_ATOMS: atom_id res chain seq x y z
N MET A 1 2.24 2.52 -32.92
CA MET A 1 2.11 2.48 -31.45
C MET A 1 0.69 2.85 -31.10
N ASN A 2 -0.18 1.87 -30.84
CA ASN A 2 -1.60 2.08 -30.52
C ASN A 2 -1.95 1.35 -29.22
N TYR A 3 -1.20 1.66 -28.15
CA TYR A 3 -1.45 1.07 -26.84
C TYR A 3 -2.54 1.87 -26.14
N ASN A 4 -3.67 1.24 -25.88
CA ASN A 4 -4.74 1.80 -25.08
C ASN A 4 -4.48 1.45 -23.61
N TRP A 5 -4.15 2.46 -22.84
CA TRP A 5 -3.94 2.31 -21.40
C TRP A 5 -5.26 1.99 -20.69
N ASP A 6 -5.25 0.97 -19.81
CA ASP A 6 -6.41 0.53 -19.04
C ASP A 6 -6.27 0.89 -17.56
N TRP A 7 -6.83 2.04 -17.18
CA TRP A 7 -6.94 2.43 -15.77
C TRP A 7 -7.90 1.56 -14.95
N GLY A 8 -8.81 0.82 -15.61
CA GLY A 8 -9.78 -0.05 -14.95
C GLY A 8 -9.17 -1.30 -14.32
N VAL A 9 -7.89 -1.60 -14.61
CA VAL A 9 -7.18 -2.77 -14.06
C VAL A 9 -7.18 -2.81 -12.54
N PHE A 10 -7.18 -1.67 -11.85
CA PHE A 10 -7.19 -1.60 -10.39
C PHE A 10 -8.41 -2.26 -9.76
N PHE A 11 -9.56 -2.20 -10.42
CA PHE A 11 -10.82 -2.77 -9.92
C PHE A 11 -11.06 -4.21 -10.36
N LYS A 12 -10.10 -4.82 -11.08
CA LYS A 12 -10.19 -6.23 -11.47
C LYS A 12 -9.78 -7.12 -10.30
N SER A 13 -10.43 -8.28 -10.19
CA SER A 13 -10.05 -9.31 -9.24
C SER A 13 -8.63 -9.82 -9.55
N THR A 14 -7.87 -10.08 -8.49
CA THR A 14 -6.53 -10.66 -8.59
C THR A 14 -6.54 -12.16 -8.89
N GLY A 15 -7.71 -12.81 -8.83
CA GLY A 15 -7.84 -14.27 -8.89
C GLY A 15 -7.44 -14.97 -7.59
N ILE A 16 -7.08 -14.22 -6.54
CA ILE A 16 -6.74 -14.72 -5.22
C ILE A 16 -7.74 -14.13 -4.22
N GLY A 17 -8.58 -14.99 -3.65
CA GLY A 17 -9.64 -14.56 -2.72
C GLY A 17 -10.65 -13.62 -3.39
N SER A 18 -11.20 -12.70 -2.60
CA SER A 18 -12.20 -11.72 -3.03
C SER A 18 -11.62 -10.33 -3.32
N GLU A 19 -10.29 -10.21 -3.44
CA GLU A 19 -9.61 -8.91 -3.50
C GLU A 19 -9.32 -8.45 -4.92
N THR A 20 -9.33 -7.14 -5.09
CA THR A 20 -8.93 -6.43 -6.31
C THR A 20 -7.46 -6.00 -6.24
N TYR A 21 -6.89 -5.63 -7.38
CA TYR A 21 -5.53 -5.08 -7.40
C TYR A 21 -5.41 -3.81 -6.55
N LEU A 22 -6.44 -2.97 -6.51
CA LEU A 22 -6.45 -1.76 -5.70
C LEU A 22 -6.30 -2.07 -4.20
N ASP A 23 -6.95 -3.12 -3.72
CA ASP A 23 -6.90 -3.53 -2.31
C ASP A 23 -5.46 -3.84 -1.89
N TRP A 24 -4.69 -4.52 -2.74
CA TRP A 24 -3.28 -4.82 -2.49
C TRP A 24 -2.42 -3.56 -2.42
N TYR A 25 -2.66 -2.59 -3.31
CA TYR A 25 -1.93 -1.31 -3.27
C TYR A 25 -2.24 -0.53 -1.99
N ILE A 26 -3.52 -0.49 -1.58
CA ILE A 26 -3.94 0.19 -0.34
C ILE A 26 -3.34 -0.51 0.88
N ALA A 27 -3.36 -1.85 0.92
CA ALA A 27 -2.78 -2.62 2.01
C ALA A 27 -1.27 -2.39 2.12
N GLY A 28 -0.54 -2.39 1.00
CA GLY A 28 0.89 -2.10 0.96
C GLY A 28 1.23 -0.67 1.43
N LEU A 29 0.43 0.32 1.01
CA LEU A 29 0.57 1.70 1.47
C LEU A 29 0.29 1.82 2.97
N GLY A 30 -0.75 1.16 3.46
CA GLY A 30 -1.12 1.11 4.88
C GLY A 30 0.02 0.57 5.74
N TRP A 31 0.65 -0.54 5.33
CA TRP A 31 1.81 -1.10 6.02
C TRP A 31 3.02 -0.16 6.02
N THR A 32 3.29 0.49 4.90
CA THR A 32 4.40 1.45 4.79
C THR A 32 4.24 2.59 5.78
N ILE A 33 3.04 3.19 5.83
CA ILE A 33 2.73 4.29 6.76
C ILE A 33 2.81 3.81 8.22
N ALA A 34 2.22 2.64 8.52
CA ALA A 34 2.23 2.08 9.86
C ALA A 34 3.66 1.86 10.37
N ILE A 35 4.51 1.23 9.56
CA ILE A 35 5.91 0.97 9.91
C ILE A 35 6.68 2.29 10.07
N ALA A 36 6.48 3.26 9.17
CA ALA A 36 7.11 4.57 9.27
C ALA A 36 6.74 5.29 10.59
N LEU A 37 5.46 5.29 10.97
CA LEU A 37 4.98 5.91 12.20
C LEU A 37 5.50 5.20 13.45
N VAL A 38 5.54 3.87 13.45
CA VAL A 38 6.10 3.09 14.56
C VAL A 38 7.60 3.39 14.72
N GLY A 39 8.36 3.35 13.63
CA GLY A 39 9.80 3.66 13.66
C GLY A 39 10.06 5.09 14.13
N TRP A 40 9.29 6.06 13.63
CA TRP A 40 9.36 7.45 14.07
C TRP A 40 9.06 7.63 15.56
N SER A 41 8.03 6.95 16.07
CA SER A 41 7.65 7.00 17.48
C SER A 41 8.76 6.46 18.39
N ILE A 42 9.38 5.33 18.00
CA ILE A 42 10.50 4.74 18.73
C ILE A 42 11.71 5.69 18.72
N ALA A 43 12.02 6.28 17.56
CA ALA A 43 13.12 7.23 17.42
C ALA A 43 12.94 8.46 18.32
N LEU A 44 11.72 9.01 18.41
CA LEU A 44 11.42 10.12 19.32
C LEU A 44 11.54 9.72 20.79
N ALA A 45 11.01 8.57 21.18
CA ALA A 45 11.05 8.11 22.57
C ALA A 45 12.49 7.86 23.06
N LEU A 46 13.33 7.23 22.23
CA LEU A 46 14.72 6.92 22.58
C LEU A 46 15.65 8.11 22.38
N GLY A 47 15.44 8.92 21.35
CA GLY A 47 16.30 10.06 21.03
C GLY A 47 16.07 11.30 21.91
N SER A 48 15.00 11.32 22.72
CA SER A 48 14.70 12.42 23.66
C SER A 48 15.09 12.14 25.11
N LEU A 49 15.61 10.93 25.40
CA LEU A 49 16.24 10.55 26.68
C LEU A 49 17.71 10.99 26.68
#